data_AF-A0A355X7H9-F1
#
_entry.id   AF-A0A355X7H9-F1
#
_cell.length_a   1.000
_cell.length_b   1.000
_cell.length_c   1.000
_cell.angle_alpha   90.00
_cell.angle_beta   90.00
_cell.angle_gamma   90.00
#
_symmetry.space_group_name_H-M   'P 1'
#
loop_
_entity.id
_entity.type
_entity.pdbx_description
1 polymer ?
#
loop_
_entity_poly.entity_id
_entity_poly.type
_entity_poly.pdbx_seq_one_letter_code
_entity_poly.pdbx_strand_id
1 'polypeptide(L)'
;CGKHNFTDIREFNLMFQTFRGVTNDSKSVIYLRPENAQGEYVNYVNVQRTMRAKLPFSIGQIGKAFRNEITPGNFTFRTIEFEQMEFQTFCKEGTDTELYDYFKEYGKKYFEDLGIPADHLRFHDHEKLAHYAKAACDIEFLFPFGWGEINGTHNRTDFDLTRHQEYSGQKMEYLDPVTNERYIPYIIESTYGLDRTVLALLCEAYDEEVIDAEKNDTRVVLHLSPAIAPYKAAVLPLSKKLSDKAWEICDNLSKSFMCDFDETGSIGKRYRREDEIGTPYCITYDFESEEDGCVTIRDRDTMEQVRIPITELEAFIKEKINF
;
A
#
# COMPACT_ATOMS: atom_id res chain seq x y z
N CYS A 1 -11.91 16.35 33.61
CA CYS A 1 -12.26 17.57 34.39
C CYS A 1 -13.74 17.47 34.76
N GLY A 2 -14.10 17.48 36.05
CA GLY A 2 -15.45 17.15 36.55
C GLY A 2 -16.54 18.22 36.34
N LYS A 3 -16.54 18.91 35.20
CA LYS A 3 -17.66 19.76 34.77
C LYS A 3 -18.08 19.31 33.38
N HIS A 4 -19.28 18.76 33.27
CA HIS A 4 -19.85 18.24 32.04
C HIS A 4 -21.07 19.08 31.67
N ASN A 5 -20.90 19.96 30.69
CA ASN A 5 -22.00 20.61 29.99
C ASN A 5 -21.86 20.25 28.50
N PHE A 6 -22.22 19.02 28.17
CA PHE A 6 -22.17 18.52 26.80
C PHE A 6 -23.35 19.11 26.03
N THR A 7 -23.08 19.56 24.81
CA THR A 7 -24.16 19.91 23.87
C THR A 7 -24.87 18.64 23.39
N ASP A 8 -26.07 18.78 22.83
CA ASP A 8 -26.75 17.67 22.17
C ASP A 8 -25.91 17.08 21.04
N ILE A 9 -26.10 15.77 20.81
CA ILE A 9 -25.46 15.04 19.72
C ILE A 9 -25.91 15.66 18.39
N ARG A 10 -24.94 15.98 17.53
CA ARG A 10 -25.18 16.51 16.18
C ARG A 10 -24.57 15.57 15.17
N GLU A 11 -25.25 15.38 14.05
CA GLU A 11 -24.66 14.72 12.89
C GLU A 11 -23.69 15.68 12.20
N PHE A 12 -22.48 15.20 11.95
CA PHE A 12 -21.44 15.92 11.24
C PHE A 12 -21.19 15.24 9.90
N ASN A 13 -21.38 15.98 8.81
CA ASN A 13 -21.00 15.51 7.48
C ASN A 13 -19.46 15.53 7.37
N LEU A 14 -18.89 14.36 7.06
CA LEU A 14 -17.44 14.19 6.94
C LEU A 14 -16.91 14.53 5.53
N MET A 15 -17.76 14.94 4.59
CA MET A 15 -17.29 15.35 3.26
C MET A 15 -16.79 16.80 3.26
N PHE A 16 -15.64 17.04 2.62
CA PHE A 16 -15.19 18.39 2.33
C PHE A 16 -16.00 18.98 1.18
N GLN A 17 -16.68 20.09 1.46
CA GLN A 17 -17.45 20.85 0.49
C GLN A 17 -16.64 22.06 0.00
N THR A 18 -16.66 22.31 -1.31
CA THR A 18 -16.11 23.52 -1.93
C THR A 18 -16.99 24.00 -3.08
N PHE A 19 -16.60 25.06 -3.78
CA PHE A 19 -17.40 25.70 -4.81
C PHE A 19 -16.60 25.89 -6.11
N ARG A 20 -17.19 25.52 -7.25
CA ARG A 20 -16.63 25.76 -8.59
C ARG A 20 -17.33 26.95 -9.24
N GLY A 21 -16.57 28.00 -9.58
CA GLY A 21 -17.09 29.19 -10.26
C GLY A 21 -16.26 30.43 -9.91
N VAL A 22 -16.25 31.43 -10.81
CA VAL A 22 -15.42 32.64 -10.65
C VAL A 22 -16.19 33.76 -9.92
N THR A 23 -17.51 33.81 -10.06
CA THR A 23 -18.37 34.84 -9.46
C THR A 23 -19.29 34.24 -8.39
N ASN A 24 -19.64 35.03 -7.37
CA ASN A 24 -20.48 34.57 -6.25
C ASN A 24 -21.85 34.04 -6.70
N ASP A 25 -22.39 34.54 -7.82
CA ASP A 25 -23.72 34.19 -8.32
C ASP A 25 -23.74 32.93 -9.21
N SER A 26 -22.58 32.32 -9.49
CA SER A 26 -22.43 31.13 -10.36
C SER A 26 -21.64 29.99 -9.72
N LYS A 27 -21.69 29.89 -8.39
CA LYS A 27 -20.99 28.84 -7.63
C LYS A 27 -21.76 27.52 -7.66
N SER A 28 -21.22 26.52 -8.33
CA SER A 28 -21.69 25.13 -8.19
C SER A 28 -21.05 24.50 -6.95
N VAL A 29 -21.85 23.92 -6.06
CA VAL A 29 -21.33 23.12 -4.94
C VAL A 29 -20.66 21.87 -5.49
N ILE A 30 -19.43 21.61 -5.06
CA ILE A 30 -18.68 20.40 -5.39
C ILE A 30 -18.06 19.84 -4.11
N TYR A 31 -17.67 18.57 -4.14
CA TYR A 31 -17.08 17.89 -3.00
C TYR A 31 -15.71 17.34 -3.37
N LEU A 32 -14.81 17.32 -2.39
CA LEU A 32 -13.67 16.42 -2.46
C LEU A 32 -14.18 15.03 -2.10
N ARG A 33 -13.89 14.04 -2.95
CA ARG A 33 -14.42 12.70 -2.79
C ARG A 33 -13.95 12.08 -1.45
N PRO A 34 -14.86 11.49 -0.65
CA PRO A 34 -14.49 10.81 0.59
C PRO A 34 -14.00 9.37 0.39
N GLU A 35 -14.08 8.87 -0.85
CA GLU A 35 -13.65 7.55 -1.31
C GLU A 35 -13.35 7.56 -2.83
N ASN A 36 -12.69 6.52 -3.33
CA ASN A 36 -12.35 6.37 -4.75
C ASN A 36 -13.47 5.70 -5.58
N ALA A 37 -14.22 4.78 -4.96
CA ALA A 37 -15.26 3.93 -5.53
C ALA A 37 -16.24 4.63 -6.48
N GLN A 38 -16.71 5.83 -6.12
CA GLN A 38 -17.70 6.57 -6.93
C GLN A 38 -17.20 6.86 -8.35
N GLY A 39 -15.88 7.06 -8.53
CA GLY A 39 -15.27 7.26 -9.85
C GLY A 39 -15.36 6.02 -10.75
N GLU A 40 -15.30 4.84 -10.16
CA GLU A 40 -15.37 3.55 -10.86
C GLU A 40 -16.83 3.26 -11.27
N TYR A 41 -17.78 3.53 -10.38
CA TYR A 41 -19.21 3.34 -10.65
C TYR A 41 -19.73 4.21 -11.80
N VAL A 42 -19.39 5.51 -11.81
CA VAL A 42 -19.82 6.41 -12.91
C VAL A 42 -19.19 6.04 -14.25
N ASN A 43 -18.07 5.31 -14.25
CA ASN A 43 -17.36 4.88 -15.45
C ASN A 43 -17.60 3.41 -15.81
N TYR A 44 -18.40 2.67 -15.04
CA TYR A 44 -18.67 1.24 -15.24
C TYR A 44 -19.01 0.92 -16.71
N VAL A 45 -19.99 1.61 -17.29
CA VAL A 45 -20.43 1.38 -18.68
C VAL A 45 -19.34 1.75 -19.69
N ASN A 46 -18.58 2.81 -19.44
CA ASN A 46 -17.50 3.27 -20.32
C ASN A 46 -16.38 2.22 -20.38
N VAL A 47 -15.97 1.69 -19.23
CA VAL A 47 -14.94 0.66 -19.14
C VAL A 47 -15.43 -0.65 -19.74
N GLN A 48 -16.63 -1.10 -19.35
CA GLN A 48 -17.23 -2.34 -19.84
C GLN A 48 -17.28 -2.37 -21.38
N ARG A 49 -17.72 -1.28 -22.01
CA ARG A 49 -17.82 -1.17 -23.47
C ARG A 49 -16.46 -1.13 -24.15
N THR A 50 -15.56 -0.29 -23.66
CA THR A 50 -14.24 -0.08 -24.27
C THR A 50 -13.40 -1.35 -24.21
N MET A 51 -13.41 -2.04 -23.06
CA MET A 51 -12.66 -3.27 -22.83
C MET A 51 -13.40 -4.52 -23.34
N ARG A 52 -14.66 -4.38 -23.76
CA ARG A 52 -15.56 -5.52 -24.07
C ARG A 52 -15.61 -6.54 -22.93
N ALA A 53 -15.53 -6.05 -21.70
CA ALA A 53 -15.46 -6.89 -20.51
C ALA A 53 -16.76 -7.67 -20.32
N LYS A 54 -16.62 -8.94 -19.95
CA LYS A 54 -17.73 -9.81 -19.53
C LYS A 54 -17.68 -9.97 -18.02
N LEU A 55 -18.82 -10.23 -17.39
CA LEU A 55 -18.85 -10.50 -15.96
C LEU A 55 -18.27 -11.91 -15.66
N PRO A 56 -17.55 -12.08 -14.54
CA PRO A 56 -17.10 -11.01 -13.64
C PRO A 56 -15.91 -10.23 -14.21
N PHE A 57 -15.82 -8.94 -13.91
CA PHE A 57 -14.63 -8.12 -14.16
C PHE A 57 -14.47 -7.04 -13.09
N SER A 58 -13.26 -6.54 -12.94
CA SER A 58 -12.93 -5.52 -11.94
C SER A 58 -12.47 -4.22 -12.59
N ILE A 59 -12.78 -3.11 -11.93
CA ILE A 59 -12.12 -1.81 -12.15
C ILE A 59 -11.28 -1.57 -10.89
N GLY A 60 -10.00 -1.25 -11.05
CA GLY A 60 -9.13 -0.91 -9.93
C GLY A 60 -8.66 0.53 -10.03
N GLN A 61 -8.60 1.22 -8.90
CA GLN A 61 -8.18 2.60 -8.81
C GLN A 61 -7.33 2.83 -7.56
N ILE A 62 -6.21 3.55 -7.75
CA ILE A 62 -5.44 4.15 -6.67
C ILE A 62 -5.65 5.66 -6.73
N GLY A 63 -5.91 6.29 -5.60
CA GLY A 63 -5.98 7.74 -5.55
C GLY A 63 -6.36 8.31 -4.20
N LYS A 64 -6.33 9.63 -4.14
CA LYS A 64 -6.62 10.41 -2.93
C LYS A 64 -8.10 10.44 -2.59
N ALA A 65 -8.39 10.38 -1.29
CA ALA A 65 -9.68 10.60 -0.68
C ALA A 65 -9.55 11.55 0.51
N PHE A 66 -10.66 12.22 0.85
CA PHE A 66 -10.67 13.28 1.86
C PHE A 66 -11.82 13.08 2.84
N ARG A 67 -11.50 13.00 4.14
CA ARG A 67 -12.51 12.93 5.21
C ARG A 67 -12.27 14.05 6.20
N ASN A 68 -13.29 14.84 6.49
CA ASN A 68 -13.28 15.95 7.43
C ASN A 68 -13.32 15.43 8.87
N GLU A 69 -12.30 14.65 9.23
CA GLU A 69 -12.14 13.97 10.51
C GLU A 69 -12.07 14.98 11.65
N ILE A 70 -12.86 14.73 12.71
CA ILE A 70 -13.00 15.65 13.84
C ILE A 70 -11.80 15.55 14.77
N THR A 71 -11.22 14.36 14.91
CA THR A 71 -10.08 14.13 15.79
C THR A 71 -9.03 13.27 15.10
N PRO A 72 -8.14 13.89 14.31
CA PRO A 72 -6.95 13.23 13.79
C PRO A 72 -6.12 12.60 14.93
N GLY A 73 -5.49 11.47 14.68
CA GLY A 73 -4.81 10.72 15.74
C GLY A 73 -3.96 9.56 15.21
N ASN A 74 -3.06 9.06 16.05
CA ASN A 74 -2.14 7.95 15.73
C ASN A 74 -1.39 8.14 14.40
N PHE A 75 -0.84 9.35 14.21
CA PHE A 75 -0.03 9.70 13.04
C PHE A 75 -0.79 9.55 11.71
N THR A 76 -0.29 8.75 10.76
CA THR A 76 -0.92 8.52 9.44
C THR A 76 -2.18 7.64 9.51
N PHE A 77 -2.52 7.07 10.68
CA PHE A 77 -3.67 6.18 10.80
C PHE A 77 -5.03 6.92 10.65
N ARG A 78 -5.12 8.15 11.16
CA ARG A 78 -6.29 9.03 11.01
C ARG A 78 -5.86 10.43 10.55
N THR A 79 -5.94 10.63 9.25
CA THR A 79 -5.67 11.91 8.57
C THR A 79 -6.91 12.40 7.82
N ILE A 80 -6.85 13.65 7.33
CA ILE A 80 -7.94 14.25 6.54
C ILE A 80 -7.78 14.05 5.03
N GLU A 81 -6.57 13.73 4.59
CA GLU A 81 -6.19 13.37 3.22
C GLU A 81 -5.39 12.08 3.32
N PHE A 82 -5.75 11.09 2.51
CA PHE A 82 -5.11 9.77 2.45
C PHE A 82 -5.32 9.15 1.07
N GLU A 83 -4.60 8.07 0.78
CA GLU A 83 -4.71 7.31 -0.46
C GLU A 83 -5.34 5.95 -0.20
N GLN A 84 -6.20 5.54 -1.13
CA GLN A 84 -6.82 4.23 -1.11
C GLN A 84 -6.46 3.48 -2.40
N MET A 85 -6.24 2.18 -2.26
CA MET A 85 -6.19 1.25 -3.37
C MET A 85 -7.48 0.44 -3.31
N GLU A 86 -8.36 0.64 -4.28
CA GLU A 86 -9.67 -0.01 -4.32
C GLU A 86 -9.80 -0.77 -5.62
N PHE A 87 -10.56 -1.85 -5.59
CA PHE A 87 -11.10 -2.39 -6.82
C PHE A 87 -12.55 -2.85 -6.60
N GLN A 88 -13.36 -2.59 -7.62
CA GLN A 88 -14.78 -2.88 -7.69
C GLN A 88 -14.99 -4.01 -8.66
N THR A 89 -15.34 -5.18 -8.15
CA THR A 89 -15.61 -6.36 -8.98
C THR A 89 -17.09 -6.49 -9.23
N PHE A 90 -17.47 -6.33 -10.49
CA PHE A 90 -18.84 -6.47 -10.96
C PHE A 90 -19.13 -7.93 -11.27
N CYS A 91 -20.22 -8.48 -10.75
CA CYS A 91 -20.58 -9.88 -10.91
C CYS A 91 -22.10 -10.08 -11.06
N LYS A 92 -22.52 -11.30 -11.40
CA LYS A 92 -23.93 -11.68 -11.45
C LYS A 92 -24.42 -11.99 -10.04
N GLU A 93 -25.64 -11.56 -9.70
CA GLU A 93 -26.30 -11.98 -8.48
C GLU A 93 -26.29 -13.53 -8.36
N GLY A 94 -25.95 -14.04 -7.19
CA GLY A 94 -25.81 -15.47 -6.92
C GLY A 94 -24.39 -16.00 -7.11
N THR A 95 -23.49 -15.24 -7.73
CA THR A 95 -22.03 -15.53 -7.79
C THR A 95 -21.19 -14.67 -6.86
N ASP A 96 -21.84 -13.73 -6.16
CA ASP A 96 -21.23 -12.68 -5.35
C ASP A 96 -20.54 -13.22 -4.08
N THR A 97 -21.04 -14.30 -3.49
CA THR A 97 -20.49 -14.85 -2.24
C THR A 97 -19.12 -15.50 -2.46
N GLU A 98 -18.94 -16.28 -3.52
CA GLU A 98 -17.63 -16.89 -3.84
C GLU A 98 -16.57 -15.83 -4.14
N LEU A 99 -16.94 -14.74 -4.81
CA LEU A 99 -16.04 -13.62 -5.08
C LEU A 99 -15.70 -12.82 -3.82
N TYR A 100 -16.68 -12.62 -2.93
CA TYR A 100 -16.46 -11.99 -1.63
C TYR A 100 -15.44 -12.77 -0.79
N ASP A 101 -15.64 -14.08 -0.66
CA ASP A 101 -14.73 -14.95 0.11
C ASP A 101 -13.34 -14.98 -0.53
N TYR A 102 -13.27 -15.05 -1.86
CA TYR A 102 -12.00 -14.98 -2.60
C TYR A 102 -11.22 -13.69 -2.27
N PHE A 103 -11.85 -12.52 -2.33
CA PHE A 103 -11.15 -11.26 -2.10
C PHE A 103 -10.79 -11.05 -0.63
N LYS A 104 -11.60 -11.54 0.30
CA LYS A 104 -11.27 -11.55 1.73
C LYS A 104 -9.99 -12.35 1.99
N GLU A 105 -9.90 -13.58 1.48
CA GLU A 105 -8.70 -14.42 1.63
C GLU A 105 -7.50 -13.88 0.86
N TYR A 106 -7.73 -13.36 -0.35
CA TYR A 106 -6.69 -12.71 -1.15
C TYR A 106 -6.08 -11.50 -0.42
N GLY A 107 -6.92 -10.67 0.22
CA GLY A 107 -6.45 -9.51 0.96
C GLY A 107 -5.56 -9.89 2.13
N LYS A 108 -5.89 -10.97 2.86
CA LYS A 108 -5.05 -11.46 3.94
C LYS A 108 -3.73 -11.99 3.42
N LYS A 109 -3.78 -12.85 2.39
CA LYS A 109 -2.59 -13.38 1.72
C LYS A 109 -1.67 -12.27 1.19
N TYR A 110 -2.26 -11.21 0.63
CA TYR A 110 -1.50 -10.05 0.16
C TYR A 110 -0.64 -9.44 1.27
N PHE A 111 -1.18 -9.24 2.46
CA PHE A 111 -0.40 -8.71 3.59
C PHE A 111 0.65 -9.70 4.11
N GLU A 112 0.35 -11.00 4.11
CA GLU A 112 1.33 -12.05 4.44
C GLU A 112 2.49 -12.05 3.44
N ASP A 113 2.21 -11.94 2.14
CA ASP A 113 3.21 -11.88 1.07
C ASP A 113 4.07 -10.60 1.17
N LEU A 114 3.55 -9.51 1.76
CA LEU A 114 4.32 -8.30 2.07
C LEU A 114 5.24 -8.45 3.30
N GLY A 115 5.15 -9.57 4.02
CA GLY A 115 5.99 -9.88 5.18
C GLY A 115 5.32 -9.70 6.54
N ILE A 116 3.99 -9.47 6.60
CA ILE A 116 3.29 -9.37 7.88
C ILE A 116 2.95 -10.78 8.41
N PRO A 117 3.34 -11.15 9.64
CA PRO A 117 2.99 -12.43 10.25
C PRO A 117 1.48 -12.65 10.37
N ALA A 118 1.05 -13.90 10.16
CA ALA A 118 -0.37 -14.26 10.17
C ALA A 118 -1.06 -14.05 11.53
N ASP A 119 -0.32 -14.04 12.64
CA ASP A 119 -0.81 -13.79 14.00
C ASP A 119 -0.94 -12.29 14.33
N HIS A 120 -0.33 -11.42 13.52
CA HIS A 120 -0.53 -9.97 13.56
C HIS A 120 -1.67 -9.50 12.65
N LEU A 121 -2.33 -10.43 11.94
CA LEU A 121 -3.47 -10.17 11.08
C LEU A 121 -4.71 -10.91 11.61
N ARG A 122 -5.87 -10.25 11.57
CA ARG A 122 -7.14 -10.92 11.85
C ARG A 122 -8.26 -10.42 10.96
N PHE A 123 -9.22 -11.30 10.73
CA PHE A 123 -10.51 -10.92 10.17
C PHE A 123 -11.42 -10.37 11.27
N HIS A 124 -12.13 -9.30 10.95
CA HIS A 124 -13.16 -8.71 11.78
C HIS A 124 -14.44 -8.56 10.95
N ASP A 125 -15.34 -9.54 11.08
CA ASP A 125 -16.63 -9.50 10.39
C ASP A 125 -17.56 -8.49 11.08
N HIS A 126 -18.22 -7.65 10.28
CA HIS A 126 -19.11 -6.61 10.81
C HIS A 126 -20.46 -7.21 11.25
N GLU A 127 -20.82 -7.03 12.52
CA GLU A 127 -22.15 -7.38 13.02
C GLU A 127 -23.24 -6.39 12.55
N LYS A 128 -22.86 -5.11 12.40
CA LYS A 128 -23.74 -4.02 11.96
C LYS A 128 -23.36 -3.55 10.57
N LEU A 129 -24.01 -4.11 9.57
CA LEU A 129 -23.78 -3.78 8.17
C LEU A 129 -24.40 -2.41 7.82
N ALA A 130 -23.76 -1.71 6.87
CA ALA A 130 -24.42 -0.61 6.18
C ALA A 130 -25.68 -1.12 5.47
N HIS A 131 -26.69 -0.26 5.29
CA HIS A 131 -27.99 -0.65 4.74
C HIS A 131 -27.97 -1.29 3.34
N TYR A 132 -26.87 -1.11 2.60
CA TYR A 132 -26.65 -1.67 1.26
C TYR A 132 -25.72 -2.90 1.24
N ALA A 133 -25.07 -3.22 2.36
CA ALA A 133 -24.07 -4.29 2.42
C ALA A 133 -24.73 -5.61 2.80
N LYS A 134 -24.50 -6.65 1.99
CA LYS A 134 -24.90 -8.04 2.27
C LYS A 134 -23.90 -8.71 3.21
N ALA A 135 -22.62 -8.38 3.11
CA ALA A 135 -21.55 -8.84 3.97
C ALA A 135 -20.41 -7.80 4.00
N ALA A 136 -19.69 -7.70 5.11
CA ALA A 136 -18.53 -6.82 5.25
C ALA A 136 -17.54 -7.44 6.24
N CYS A 137 -16.28 -7.47 5.87
CA CYS A 137 -15.19 -7.97 6.70
C CYS A 137 -13.99 -7.05 6.57
N ASP A 138 -13.42 -6.67 7.69
CA ASP A 138 -12.17 -5.94 7.74
C ASP A 138 -11.01 -6.90 7.99
N ILE A 139 -9.85 -6.56 7.44
CA ILE A 139 -8.57 -7.10 7.89
C ILE A 139 -7.94 -6.04 8.79
N GLU A 140 -7.67 -6.43 10.02
CA GLU A 140 -7.01 -5.59 11.01
C GLU A 140 -5.58 -6.06 11.26
N PHE A 141 -4.68 -5.09 11.43
CA PHE A 141 -3.30 -5.29 11.87
C PHE A 141 -3.14 -4.88 13.34
N LEU A 142 -2.28 -5.60 14.05
CA LEU A 142 -1.92 -5.32 15.44
C LEU A 142 -0.86 -4.20 15.52
N PHE A 143 -1.28 -2.93 15.49
CA PHE A 143 -0.38 -1.81 15.71
C PHE A 143 0.12 -1.76 17.17
N PRO A 144 1.20 -1.00 17.46
CA PRO A 144 1.63 -0.73 18.84
C PRO A 144 0.56 -0.10 19.74
N PHE A 145 -0.45 0.54 19.13
CA PHE A 145 -1.61 1.11 19.83
C PHE A 145 -2.85 0.20 19.83
N GLY A 146 -2.74 -1.04 19.36
CA GLY A 146 -3.81 -2.02 19.27
C GLY A 146 -4.29 -2.31 17.85
N TRP A 147 -5.34 -3.12 17.74
CA TRP A 147 -5.90 -3.54 16.45
C TRP A 147 -6.49 -2.37 15.66
N GLY A 148 -6.15 -2.30 14.37
CA GLY A 148 -6.67 -1.29 13.45
C GLY A 148 -6.87 -1.82 12.03
N GLU A 149 -7.97 -1.42 11.40
CA GLU A 149 -8.33 -1.77 10.03
C GLU A 149 -7.32 -1.25 9.00
N ILE A 150 -6.86 -2.13 8.11
CA ILE A 150 -5.98 -1.80 6.97
C ILE A 150 -6.61 -2.17 5.61
N ASN A 151 -7.62 -3.03 5.62
CA ASN A 151 -8.45 -3.37 4.46
C ASN A 151 -9.90 -3.60 4.88
N GLY A 152 -10.84 -3.28 3.99
CA GLY A 152 -12.24 -3.62 4.11
C GLY A 152 -12.76 -4.27 2.82
N THR A 153 -13.37 -5.45 2.95
CA THR A 153 -14.01 -6.18 1.85
C THR A 153 -15.53 -6.18 2.05
N HIS A 154 -16.28 -5.70 1.07
CA HIS A 154 -17.72 -5.49 1.15
C HIS A 154 -18.44 -6.12 -0.05
N ASN A 155 -19.54 -6.83 0.23
CA ASN A 155 -20.52 -7.21 -0.77
C ASN A 155 -21.64 -6.17 -0.75
N ARG A 156 -21.68 -5.30 -1.78
CA ARG A 156 -22.53 -4.11 -1.84
C ARG A 156 -23.80 -4.31 -2.66
N THR A 157 -24.03 -5.54 -3.14
CA THR A 157 -25.15 -5.88 -4.03
C THR A 157 -25.19 -4.96 -5.27
N ASP A 158 -26.36 -4.61 -5.78
CA ASP A 158 -26.56 -3.72 -6.93
C ASP A 158 -26.78 -2.24 -6.54
N PHE A 159 -26.60 -1.90 -5.27
CA PHE A 159 -27.00 -0.61 -4.70
C PHE A 159 -26.39 0.58 -5.45
N ASP A 160 -25.05 0.62 -5.59
CA ASP A 160 -24.35 1.80 -6.10
C ASP A 160 -24.74 2.09 -7.56
N LEU A 161 -24.76 1.07 -8.42
CA LEU A 161 -25.17 1.23 -9.82
C LEU A 161 -26.66 1.57 -9.96
N THR A 162 -27.52 1.02 -9.08
CA THR A 162 -28.95 1.36 -9.05
C THR A 162 -29.15 2.84 -8.71
N ARG A 163 -28.45 3.35 -7.70
CA ARG A 163 -28.49 4.78 -7.32
C ARG A 163 -27.99 5.67 -8.48
N HIS A 164 -26.87 5.32 -9.10
CA HIS A 164 -26.35 6.08 -10.25
C HIS A 164 -27.30 6.06 -11.44
N GLN A 165 -27.92 4.91 -11.74
CA GLN A 165 -28.93 4.81 -12.80
C GLN A 165 -30.15 5.70 -12.51
N GLU A 166 -30.68 5.67 -11.28
CA GLU A 166 -31.84 6.46 -10.87
C GLU A 166 -31.61 7.97 -11.01
N TYR A 167 -30.49 8.47 -10.50
CA TYR A 167 -30.23 9.92 -10.47
C TYR A 167 -29.62 10.48 -11.76
N SER A 168 -28.95 9.66 -12.57
CA SER A 168 -28.37 10.11 -13.86
C SER A 168 -29.29 9.90 -15.06
N GLY A 169 -30.25 8.96 -14.97
CA GLY A 169 -31.05 8.49 -16.10
C GLY A 169 -30.28 7.66 -17.14
N GLN A 170 -28.99 7.37 -16.91
CA GLN A 170 -28.19 6.50 -17.77
C GLN A 170 -28.35 5.05 -17.36
N LYS A 171 -28.54 4.15 -18.33
CA LYS A 171 -28.65 2.71 -18.07
C LYS A 171 -27.32 2.14 -17.61
N MET A 172 -27.32 1.49 -16.44
CA MET A 172 -26.17 0.78 -15.85
C MET A 172 -26.30 -0.75 -15.97
N GLU A 173 -27.31 -1.24 -16.70
CA GLU A 173 -27.57 -2.67 -16.90
C GLU A 173 -26.50 -3.35 -17.76
N TYR A 174 -26.07 -4.54 -17.35
CA TYR A 174 -25.32 -5.49 -18.17
C TYR A 174 -26.28 -6.32 -19.03
N LEU A 175 -25.95 -6.52 -20.31
CA LEU A 175 -26.64 -7.48 -21.19
C LEU A 175 -25.80 -8.76 -21.24
N ASP A 176 -26.31 -9.83 -20.65
CA ASP A 176 -25.66 -11.14 -20.66
C ASP A 176 -25.70 -11.74 -22.07
N PRO A 177 -24.54 -12.00 -22.71
CA PRO A 177 -24.50 -12.50 -24.09
C PRO A 177 -24.94 -13.95 -24.23
N VAL A 178 -25.08 -14.70 -23.13
CA VAL A 178 -25.52 -16.11 -23.11
C VAL A 178 -27.02 -16.19 -22.92
N THR A 179 -27.56 -15.47 -21.94
CA THR A 179 -28.98 -15.54 -21.57
C THR A 179 -29.84 -14.47 -22.24
N ASN A 180 -29.24 -13.40 -22.80
CA ASN A 180 -29.89 -12.18 -23.26
C ASN A 180 -30.69 -11.42 -22.17
N GLU A 181 -30.44 -11.75 -20.90
CA GLU A 181 -31.04 -11.03 -19.77
C GLU A 181 -30.33 -9.71 -19.52
N ARG A 182 -31.09 -8.72 -19.05
CA ARG A 182 -30.56 -7.43 -18.57
C ARG A 182 -30.72 -7.35 -17.06
N TYR A 183 -29.65 -7.03 -16.37
CA TYR A 183 -29.64 -6.84 -14.92
C TYR A 183 -28.55 -5.85 -14.52
N ILE A 184 -28.69 -5.27 -13.34
CA ILE A 184 -27.63 -4.47 -12.71
C ILE A 184 -26.71 -5.45 -11.97
N PRO A 185 -25.40 -5.45 -12.25
CA PRO A 185 -24.49 -6.38 -11.59
C PRO A 185 -24.33 -6.03 -10.11
N TYR A 186 -24.02 -7.06 -9.32
CA TYR A 186 -23.59 -6.90 -7.94
C TYR A 186 -22.14 -6.45 -7.88
N ILE A 187 -21.78 -5.72 -6.82
CA ILE A 187 -20.42 -5.20 -6.59
C ILE A 187 -19.81 -5.87 -5.37
N ILE A 188 -18.62 -6.46 -5.57
CA ILE A 188 -17.70 -6.82 -4.50
C ILE A 188 -16.57 -5.79 -4.49
N GLU A 189 -16.53 -5.02 -3.41
CA GLU A 189 -15.52 -4.00 -3.15
C GLU A 189 -14.43 -4.58 -2.25
N SER A 190 -13.17 -4.35 -2.59
CA SER A 190 -12.05 -4.54 -1.67
C SER A 190 -11.18 -3.30 -1.67
N THR A 191 -11.05 -2.68 -0.51
CA THR A 191 -10.38 -1.40 -0.30
C THR A 191 -9.22 -1.57 0.65
N TYR A 192 -8.05 -1.05 0.29
CA TYR A 192 -6.84 -1.06 1.09
C TYR A 192 -6.43 0.40 1.37
N GLY A 193 -6.25 0.75 2.65
CA GLY A 193 -5.76 2.07 3.03
C GLY A 193 -4.25 2.13 2.84
N LEU A 194 -3.76 2.77 1.77
CA LEU A 194 -2.34 2.75 1.41
C LEU A 194 -1.45 3.28 2.54
N ASP A 195 -1.82 4.43 3.13
CA ASP A 195 -1.09 5.04 4.24
C ASP A 195 -1.03 4.13 5.48
N ARG A 196 -2.13 3.40 5.74
CA ARG A 196 -2.20 2.45 6.86
C ARG A 196 -1.38 1.20 6.59
N THR A 197 -1.39 0.71 5.35
CA THR A 197 -0.52 -0.39 4.92
C THR A 197 0.95 -0.03 5.09
N VAL A 198 1.37 1.17 4.65
CA VAL A 198 2.75 1.64 4.84
C VAL A 198 3.10 1.73 6.32
N LEU A 199 2.20 2.28 7.16
CA LEU A 199 2.42 2.34 8.61
C LEU A 199 2.54 0.94 9.23
N ALA A 200 1.69 0.00 8.83
CA ALA A 200 1.73 -1.38 9.31
C ALA A 200 3.06 -2.05 8.97
N LEU A 201 3.55 -1.90 7.74
CA LEU A 201 4.83 -2.44 7.31
C LEU A 201 6.02 -1.81 8.06
N LEU A 202 5.97 -0.51 8.33
CA LEU A 202 7.01 0.15 9.13
C LEU A 202 6.98 -0.32 10.59
N CYS A 203 5.80 -0.48 11.18
CA CYS A 203 5.66 -1.00 12.54
C CYS A 203 6.13 -2.45 12.65
N GLU A 204 5.83 -3.27 11.65
CA GLU A 204 6.23 -4.69 11.63
C GLU A 204 7.73 -4.86 11.40
N ALA A 205 8.32 -4.05 10.52
CA ALA A 205 9.73 -4.16 10.17
C ALA A 205 10.69 -3.57 11.22
N TYR A 206 10.21 -2.70 12.11
CA TYR A 206 11.06 -1.97 13.06
C TYR A 206 11.60 -2.88 14.17
N ASP A 207 12.93 -2.95 14.29
CA ASP A 207 13.61 -3.62 15.39
C ASP A 207 14.80 -2.80 15.93
N GLU A 208 15.11 -3.01 17.21
CA GLU A 208 16.28 -2.48 17.90
C GLU A 208 17.14 -3.64 18.42
N GLU A 209 18.21 -3.97 17.70
CA GLU A 209 19.08 -5.08 18.02
C GLU A 209 20.30 -4.66 18.85
N VAL A 210 20.68 -5.46 19.84
CA VAL A 210 21.94 -5.33 20.58
C VAL A 210 23.04 -6.09 19.85
N ILE A 211 24.00 -5.37 19.28
CA ILE A 211 25.13 -5.95 18.53
C ILE A 211 26.24 -6.40 19.47
N ASP A 212 26.59 -5.56 20.44
CA ASP A 212 27.62 -5.85 21.44
C ASP A 212 27.20 -5.23 22.78
N ALA A 213 26.72 -6.09 23.68
CA ALA A 213 26.24 -5.68 24.99
C ALA A 213 27.36 -5.11 25.88
N GLU A 214 28.61 -5.56 25.71
CA GLU A 214 29.74 -5.05 26.50
C GLU A 214 30.13 -3.63 26.07
N LYS A 215 29.94 -3.30 24.79
CA LYS A 215 30.20 -1.97 24.23
C LYS A 215 28.97 -1.07 24.20
N ASN A 216 27.81 -1.55 24.64
CA ASN A 216 26.54 -0.87 24.52
C ASN A 216 26.27 -0.42 23.07
N ASP A 217 26.61 -1.28 22.10
CA ASP A 217 26.43 -1.04 20.68
C ASP A 217 25.09 -1.64 20.24
N THR A 218 24.18 -0.78 19.81
CA THR A 218 22.86 -1.15 19.30
C THR A 218 22.68 -0.66 17.87
N ARG A 219 21.73 -1.25 17.17
CA ARG A 219 21.27 -0.76 15.87
C ARG A 219 19.77 -0.71 15.79
N VAL A 220 19.28 0.28 15.05
CA VAL A 220 17.92 0.29 14.53
C VAL A 220 17.98 -0.34 13.14
N VAL A 221 17.06 -1.24 12.85
CA VAL A 221 16.96 -1.88 11.53
C VAL A 221 15.50 -1.98 11.12
N LEU A 222 15.22 -1.76 9.84
CA LEU A 222 13.93 -2.05 9.22
C LEU A 222 14.02 -3.35 8.42
N HIS A 223 13.47 -4.44 8.95
CA HIS A 223 13.36 -5.75 8.30
C HIS A 223 12.31 -5.80 7.17
N LEU A 224 12.26 -4.77 6.34
CA LEU A 224 11.35 -4.74 5.19
C LEU A 224 11.68 -5.90 4.24
N SER A 225 10.65 -6.54 3.68
CA SER A 225 10.88 -7.53 2.62
C SER A 225 11.70 -6.88 1.48
N PRO A 226 12.75 -7.56 0.95
CA PRO A 226 13.56 -7.01 -0.13
C PRO A 226 12.73 -6.55 -1.33
N ALA A 227 11.59 -7.18 -1.59
CA ALA A 227 10.67 -6.82 -2.67
C ALA A 227 10.05 -5.41 -2.50
N ILE A 228 9.88 -4.93 -1.26
CA ILE A 228 9.25 -3.63 -0.95
C ILE A 228 10.19 -2.58 -0.37
N ALA A 229 11.41 -2.95 0.01
CA ALA A 229 12.41 -2.00 0.50
C ALA A 229 12.58 -0.80 -0.46
N PRO A 230 12.67 0.46 0.04
CA PRO A 230 12.75 1.65 -0.81
C PRO A 230 13.93 1.61 -1.79
N TYR A 231 15.07 1.12 -1.32
CA TYR A 231 16.24 0.80 -2.11
C TYR A 231 16.53 -0.70 -2.01
N LYS A 232 16.95 -1.30 -3.12
CA LYS A 232 17.30 -2.74 -3.20
C LYS A 232 18.78 -2.95 -2.90
N ALA A 233 19.60 -1.97 -3.21
CA ALA A 233 21.02 -2.00 -2.92
C ALA A 233 21.58 -0.60 -2.66
N ALA A 234 22.60 -0.51 -1.83
CA ALA A 234 23.39 0.70 -1.64
C ALA A 234 24.84 0.44 -2.03
N VAL A 235 25.42 1.27 -2.89
CA VAL A 235 26.82 1.13 -3.33
C VAL A 235 27.70 2.10 -2.55
N LEU A 236 28.66 1.55 -1.81
CA LEU A 236 29.42 2.25 -0.77
C LEU A 236 30.93 2.11 -1.01
N PRO A 237 31.63 3.12 -1.58
CA PRO A 237 33.08 3.04 -1.77
C PRO A 237 33.82 3.04 -0.42
N LEU A 238 34.80 2.16 -0.21
CA LEU A 238 35.55 2.10 1.07
C LEU A 238 36.23 3.44 1.39
N SER A 239 36.66 4.18 0.36
CA SER A 239 37.29 5.49 0.45
C SER A 239 36.83 6.37 -0.71
N LYS A 240 36.84 7.69 -0.53
CA LYS A 240 36.50 8.68 -1.58
C LYS A 240 37.33 8.55 -2.85
N LYS A 241 38.52 7.96 -2.78
CA LYS A 241 39.37 7.71 -3.96
C LYS A 241 38.77 6.69 -4.93
N LEU A 242 37.87 5.84 -4.44
CA LEU A 242 37.24 4.76 -5.19
C LEU A 242 35.83 5.14 -5.68
N SER A 243 35.38 6.36 -5.39
CA SER A 243 34.00 6.79 -5.63
C SER A 243 33.61 6.74 -7.10
N ASP A 244 34.50 7.14 -8.01
CA ASP A 244 34.19 7.14 -9.46
C ASP A 244 33.86 5.71 -9.96
N LYS A 245 34.62 4.71 -9.52
CA LYS A 245 34.39 3.30 -9.89
C LYS A 245 33.19 2.69 -9.19
N ALA A 246 32.98 3.01 -7.92
CA ALA A 246 31.77 2.61 -7.22
C ALA A 246 30.51 3.24 -7.86
N TRP A 247 30.61 4.48 -8.34
CA TRP A 247 29.53 5.16 -9.04
C TRP A 247 29.19 4.48 -10.38
N GLU A 248 30.19 4.03 -11.15
CA GLU A 248 29.95 3.24 -12.37
C GLU A 248 29.11 1.97 -12.07
N ILE A 249 29.35 1.30 -10.93
CA ILE A 249 28.55 0.14 -10.50
C ILE A 249 27.12 0.58 -10.15
N CYS A 250 26.97 1.66 -9.37
CA CYS A 250 25.67 2.18 -8.99
C CYS A 250 24.83 2.61 -10.21
N ASP A 251 25.42 3.34 -11.16
CA ASP A 251 24.77 3.75 -12.42
C ASP A 251 24.25 2.55 -13.19
N ASN A 252 25.07 1.48 -13.28
CA ASN A 252 24.66 0.25 -13.97
C ASN A 252 23.52 -0.47 -13.25
N LEU A 253 23.60 -0.64 -11.93
CA LEU A 253 22.54 -1.28 -11.15
C LEU A 253 21.24 -0.47 -11.16
N SER A 254 21.33 0.86 -11.16
CA SER A 254 20.17 1.77 -11.14
C SER A 254 19.26 1.64 -12.37
N LYS A 255 19.75 1.01 -13.45
CA LYS A 255 18.96 0.71 -14.67
C LYS A 255 17.93 -0.38 -14.42
N SER A 256 18.16 -1.23 -13.42
CA SER A 256 17.32 -2.38 -13.09
C SER A 256 16.68 -2.27 -11.70
N PHE A 257 17.27 -1.51 -10.79
CA PHE A 257 16.84 -1.44 -9.38
C PHE A 257 16.85 -0.02 -8.82
N MET A 258 16.10 0.21 -7.73
CA MET A 258 16.28 1.40 -6.90
C MET A 258 17.57 1.23 -6.10
N CYS A 259 18.54 2.10 -6.34
CA CYS A 259 19.85 2.06 -5.67
C CYS A 259 20.13 3.35 -4.93
N ASP A 260 20.85 3.26 -3.80
CA ASP A 260 21.46 4.40 -3.13
C ASP A 260 22.99 4.40 -3.31
N PHE A 261 23.61 5.55 -3.11
CA PHE A 261 25.06 5.73 -3.16
C PHE A 261 25.51 6.69 -2.07
N ASP A 262 26.50 6.26 -1.27
CA ASP A 262 27.00 7.08 -0.18
C ASP A 262 28.51 6.89 0.04
N GLU A 263 29.25 7.99 0.06
CA GLU A 263 30.70 8.08 0.31
C GLU A 263 31.05 8.87 1.59
N THR A 264 30.04 9.22 2.39
CA THR A 264 30.19 10.09 3.56
C THR A 264 30.43 9.30 4.84
N GLY A 265 31.42 9.69 5.63
CA GLY A 265 31.72 9.04 6.91
C GLY A 265 32.38 7.66 6.76
N SER A 266 32.48 6.93 7.87
CA SER A 266 33.05 5.58 7.86
C SER A 266 32.09 4.58 7.19
N ILE A 267 32.62 3.47 6.69
CA ILE A 267 31.81 2.41 6.10
C ILE A 267 30.75 1.87 7.09
N GLY A 268 31.11 1.71 8.37
CA GLY A 268 30.15 1.29 9.40
C GLY A 268 29.00 2.27 9.62
N LYS A 269 29.24 3.59 9.54
CA LYS A 269 28.17 4.60 9.62
C LYS A 269 27.22 4.54 8.43
N ARG A 270 27.75 4.17 7.25
CA ARG A 270 26.94 3.98 6.05
C ARG A 270 26.04 2.76 6.18
N TYR A 271 26.58 1.62 6.61
CA TYR A 271 25.75 0.44 6.91
C TYR A 271 24.65 0.74 7.93
N ARG A 272 24.92 1.53 8.99
CA ARG A 272 23.90 1.92 9.96
C ARG A 272 22.75 2.72 9.33
N ARG A 273 23.04 3.65 8.43
CA ARG A 273 22.00 4.42 7.71
C ARG A 273 21.15 3.53 6.80
N GLU A 274 21.79 2.58 6.11
CA GLU A 274 21.11 1.62 5.24
C GLU A 274 20.24 0.63 6.03
N ASP A 275 20.73 0.16 7.19
CA ASP A 275 19.96 -0.68 8.11
C ASP A 275 18.70 0.08 8.59
N GLU A 276 18.84 1.36 8.98
CA GLU A 276 17.74 2.23 9.45
C GLU A 276 16.64 2.47 8.41
N ILE A 277 16.97 2.47 7.11
CA ILE A 277 15.99 2.62 6.02
C ILE A 277 15.59 1.28 5.38
N GLY A 278 16.14 0.17 5.86
CA GLY A 278 15.79 -1.18 5.47
C GLY A 278 16.33 -1.63 4.11
N THR A 279 17.39 -1.01 3.60
CA THR A 279 18.06 -1.46 2.37
C THR A 279 18.65 -2.85 2.58
N PRO A 280 18.26 -3.89 1.79
CA PRO A 280 18.61 -5.27 2.11
C PRO A 280 20.08 -5.60 1.81
N TYR A 281 20.73 -4.92 0.86
CA TYR A 281 22.09 -5.22 0.42
C TYR A 281 22.98 -3.98 0.33
N CYS A 282 24.07 -3.97 1.09
CA CYS A 282 25.11 -2.95 0.95
C CYS A 282 26.32 -3.51 0.18
N ILE A 283 26.65 -2.92 -0.95
CA ILE A 283 27.74 -3.32 -1.85
C ILE A 283 28.93 -2.41 -1.60
N THR A 284 30.02 -2.98 -1.12
CA THR A 284 31.26 -2.23 -0.81
C THR A 284 32.28 -2.46 -1.90
N TYR A 285 32.76 -1.35 -2.46
CA TYR A 285 33.86 -1.34 -3.43
C TYR A 285 35.14 -0.88 -2.72
N ASP A 286 36.14 -1.76 -2.64
CA ASP A 286 37.38 -1.55 -1.88
C ASP A 286 38.61 -1.48 -2.81
N PHE A 287 39.81 -1.39 -2.23
CA PHE A 287 41.03 -1.32 -3.02
C PHE A 287 41.36 -2.65 -3.73
N GLU A 288 40.93 -3.78 -3.16
CA GLU A 288 41.12 -5.10 -3.78
C GLU A 288 40.19 -5.25 -4.99
N SER A 289 39.04 -4.57 -5.00
CA SER A 289 38.10 -4.54 -6.13
C SER A 289 38.73 -4.03 -7.43
N GLU A 290 39.75 -3.17 -7.37
CA GLU A 290 40.50 -2.71 -8.55
C GLU A 290 41.38 -3.82 -9.16
N GLU A 291 41.78 -4.79 -8.34
CA GLU A 291 42.68 -5.88 -8.73
C GLU A 291 41.92 -7.13 -9.16
N ASP A 292 40.85 -7.49 -8.44
CA ASP A 292 40.13 -8.76 -8.62
C ASP A 292 38.77 -8.64 -9.30
N GLY A 293 38.26 -7.43 -9.53
CA GLY A 293 36.96 -7.19 -10.15
C GLY A 293 35.78 -7.69 -9.32
N CYS A 294 35.95 -7.85 -8.01
CA CYS A 294 34.94 -8.31 -7.07
C CYS A 294 34.52 -7.20 -6.11
N VAL A 295 33.35 -7.36 -5.50
CA VAL A 295 32.83 -6.48 -4.44
C VAL A 295 32.34 -7.29 -3.26
N THR A 296 32.27 -6.65 -2.11
CA THR A 296 31.73 -7.27 -0.89
C THR A 296 30.27 -6.86 -0.71
N ILE A 297 29.35 -7.82 -0.69
CA ILE A 297 27.95 -7.61 -0.35
C ILE A 297 27.75 -7.93 1.12
N ARG A 298 27.16 -6.99 1.86
CA ARG A 298 26.65 -7.21 3.22
C ARG A 298 25.14 -7.39 3.18
N ASP A 299 24.65 -8.48 3.77
CA ASP A 299 23.23 -8.70 4.03
C ASP A 299 22.78 -7.88 5.26
N ARG A 300 21.62 -7.22 5.15
CA ARG A 300 21.06 -6.38 6.23
C ARG A 300 20.75 -7.18 7.49
N ASP A 301 20.06 -8.31 7.32
CA ASP A 301 19.48 -9.07 8.43
C ASP A 301 20.57 -9.89 9.12
N THR A 302 21.33 -10.69 8.35
CA THR A 302 22.36 -11.57 8.92
C THR A 302 23.67 -10.85 9.24
N MET A 303 23.88 -9.67 8.67
CA MET A 303 25.15 -8.92 8.70
C MET A 303 26.33 -9.65 8.04
N GLU A 304 26.11 -10.81 7.43
CA GLU A 304 27.14 -11.60 6.76
C GLU A 304 27.65 -10.87 5.52
N GLN A 305 28.94 -11.08 5.22
CA GLN A 305 29.60 -10.47 4.08
C GLN A 305 30.10 -11.54 3.12
N VAL A 306 29.76 -11.38 1.84
CA VAL A 306 30.19 -12.28 0.76
C VAL A 306 30.87 -11.48 -0.33
N ARG A 307 32.02 -11.96 -0.82
CA ARG A 307 32.75 -11.35 -1.93
C ARG A 307 32.34 -12.04 -3.23
N ILE A 308 31.79 -11.28 -4.17
CA ILE A 308 31.34 -11.83 -5.47
C ILE A 308 31.87 -10.99 -6.64
N PRO A 309 31.98 -11.56 -7.85
CA PRO A 309 32.30 -10.79 -9.05
C PRO A 309 31.26 -9.71 -9.34
N ILE A 310 31.71 -8.52 -9.77
CA ILE A 310 30.82 -7.40 -10.12
C ILE A 310 29.79 -7.81 -11.20
N THR A 311 30.18 -8.71 -12.11
CA THR A 311 29.32 -9.24 -13.17
C THR A 311 28.13 -10.05 -12.68
N GLU A 312 28.14 -10.52 -11.43
CA GLU A 312 27.08 -11.34 -10.85
C GLU A 312 26.09 -10.54 -10.00
N LEU A 313 26.37 -9.25 -9.72
CA LEU A 313 25.57 -8.41 -8.83
C LEU A 313 24.10 -8.31 -9.25
N GLU A 314 23.84 -8.06 -10.53
CA GLU A 314 22.48 -7.88 -11.02
C GLU A 314 21.66 -9.17 -10.86
N ALA A 315 22.25 -10.33 -11.17
CA ALA A 315 21.60 -11.62 -11.00
C ALA A 315 21.33 -11.92 -9.52
N PHE A 316 22.30 -11.64 -8.65
CA PHE A 316 22.18 -11.82 -7.21
C PHE A 316 21.01 -11.01 -6.63
N ILE A 317 20.97 -9.69 -6.91
CA ILE A 317 19.89 -8.82 -6.40
C ILE A 317 18.53 -9.29 -6.95
N LYS A 318 18.47 -9.58 -8.25
CA LYS A 318 17.22 -10.00 -8.91
C LYS A 318 16.63 -11.28 -8.32
N GLU A 319 17.46 -12.25 -7.96
CA GLU A 319 17.00 -13.47 -7.30
C GLU A 319 16.36 -13.18 -5.95
N LYS A 320 16.97 -12.28 -5.17
CA LYS A 320 16.60 -11.99 -3.78
C LYS A 320 15.40 -11.07 -3.59
N ILE A 321 15.02 -10.30 -4.61
CA ILE A 321 13.90 -9.35 -4.53
C ILE A 321 12.57 -9.89 -5.09
N ASN A 322 12.52 -11.16 -5.53
CA ASN A 322 11.26 -11.75 -6.00
C ASN A 322 10.38 -12.15 -4.81
N PHE A 323 9.06 -11.94 -4.97
CA PHE A 323 8.02 -12.44 -4.07
C PHE A 323 7.87 -13.96 -4.17
#